data_AF-A0A0M9DU81-F1
#
_entry.id   AF-A0A0M9DU81-F1
#
_cell.length_a   1.000
_cell.length_b   1.000
_cell.length_c   1.000
_cell.angle_alpha   90.00
_cell.angle_beta   90.00
_cell.angle_gamma   90.00
#
_symmetry.space_group_name_H-M   'P 1'
#
loop_
_entity.id
_entity.type
_entity.pdbx_description
1 polymer ?
#
loop_
_entity_poly.entity_id
_entity_poly.type
_entity_poly.pdbx_seq_one_letter_code
_entity_poly.pdbx_strand_id
1 'polypeptide(L)'
;MSFKAQITILIFLFLSVLKVSGQNVPNLPFHLHNFNNYSLLNPAAAGLPPLFGIPEDPLFFFTHHRQQIGAFDNVPIFNSLSFNKNFNAEVVTPNSWGGHLYNFQRSIWRTTGGWFSYARELKINAFGLPVNSLRLGLALGAENDGLNTDDPDILADPAIVNRRDKFARPLGQFGFLYVFGGKSGTSVWELGGGLPKLFKSSRLDNTVQGFYPLSNWFLSISRQIQTQKLQNWYMKPLVIFRTFDNKQSVLEINNMLNYYEGRKHHWFGGSWIQGYGFAAIAGTKFYKTKFGISYSYKFSAEKAGFNKNPVHEIQLIYNLKRLSKIITEGKEDSVKVVDSTVYDDDVVMDTVYVDDTLSLSKIEEPDLIVHPDTLTEPTRIKLRQKKYISYVVVGAFMVKGNAERQVRLLKRDNNIDAKIRFRSGYYNVHVLETESTDEAEKVAIEMQKILKDNTVWMLCVPKKPDKKE
;
A
#
# COMPACT_ATOMS: atom_id res chain seq x y z
N MET A 1 -12.95 -41.98 -23.13
CA MET A 1 -12.78 -41.38 -21.79
C MET A 1 -12.92 -39.88 -21.95
N SER A 2 -13.74 -39.18 -21.15
CA SER A 2 -13.95 -37.74 -21.35
C SER A 2 -12.66 -36.95 -21.05
N PHE A 3 -12.43 -35.85 -21.75
CA PHE A 3 -11.27 -34.96 -21.53
C PHE A 3 -11.10 -34.54 -20.06
N LYS A 4 -12.23 -34.42 -19.32
CA LYS A 4 -12.26 -34.16 -17.88
C LYS A 4 -11.70 -35.32 -17.04
N ALA A 5 -11.98 -36.57 -17.43
CA ALA A 5 -11.45 -37.75 -16.75
C ALA A 5 -9.93 -37.92 -16.97
N GLN A 6 -9.42 -37.57 -18.16
CA GLN A 6 -7.99 -37.60 -18.45
C GLN A 6 -7.21 -36.55 -17.65
N ILE A 7 -7.74 -35.32 -17.50
CA ILE A 7 -7.13 -34.27 -16.66
C ILE A 7 -7.13 -34.68 -15.19
N THR A 8 -8.23 -35.29 -14.71
CA THR A 8 -8.34 -35.71 -13.30
C THR A 8 -7.32 -36.82 -12.97
N ILE A 9 -7.13 -37.78 -13.88
CA ILE A 9 -6.14 -38.85 -13.74
C ILE A 9 -4.71 -38.30 -13.82
N LEU A 10 -4.44 -37.32 -14.69
CA LEU A 10 -3.13 -36.69 -14.78
C LEU A 10 -2.77 -35.91 -13.51
N ILE A 11 -3.74 -35.21 -12.91
CA ILE A 11 -3.58 -34.51 -11.63
C ILE A 11 -3.35 -35.52 -10.50
N PHE A 12 -4.08 -36.64 -10.47
CA PHE A 12 -3.88 -37.69 -9.47
C PHE A 12 -2.53 -38.41 -9.61
N LEU A 13 -2.09 -38.69 -10.85
CA LEU A 13 -0.75 -39.24 -11.10
C LEU A 13 0.35 -38.26 -10.68
N PHE A 14 0.20 -36.97 -11.00
CA PHE A 14 1.17 -35.93 -10.61
C PHE A 14 1.25 -35.74 -9.10
N LEU A 15 0.13 -35.89 -8.38
CA LEU A 15 0.09 -35.87 -6.92
C LEU A 15 0.67 -37.15 -6.28
N SER A 16 0.62 -38.28 -6.98
CA SER A 16 1.12 -39.57 -6.47
C SER A 16 2.65 -39.73 -6.55
N VAL A 17 3.33 -39.00 -7.43
CA VAL A 17 4.80 -39.07 -7.61
C VAL A 17 5.55 -38.14 -6.63
N LEU A 18 4.86 -37.27 -5.88
CA LEU A 18 5.47 -36.39 -4.88
C LEU A 18 5.58 -37.08 -3.50
N LYS A 19 6.36 -38.16 -3.43
CA LYS A 19 6.93 -38.67 -2.18
C LYS A 19 8.45 -38.68 -2.31
N VAL A 20 9.06 -37.56 -1.98
CA VAL A 20 10.51 -37.48 -1.76
C VAL A 20 10.75 -36.98 -0.34
N SER A 21 11.44 -37.84 0.39
CA SER A 21 12.11 -37.73 1.68
C SER A 21 12.36 -36.30 2.19
N GLY A 22 11.73 -35.95 3.31
CA GLY A 22 11.94 -34.68 4.01
C GLY A 22 12.76 -34.86 5.28
N GLN A 23 14.07 -34.59 5.22
CA GLN A 23 14.87 -34.23 6.37
C GLN A 23 15.62 -32.92 6.08
N ASN A 24 15.69 -32.07 7.12
CA ASN A 24 16.45 -30.81 7.25
C ASN A 24 15.77 -29.51 6.78
N VAL A 25 15.06 -28.88 7.72
CA VAL A 25 14.41 -27.57 7.54
C VAL A 25 15.14 -26.50 8.39
N PRO A 26 15.78 -25.48 7.78
CA PRO A 26 16.05 -24.25 8.49
C PRO A 26 14.72 -23.55 8.79
N ASN A 27 14.44 -23.43 10.09
CA ASN A 27 13.32 -22.78 10.72
C ASN A 27 13.46 -21.25 10.63
N LEU A 28 12.67 -20.62 9.78
CA LEU A 28 12.09 -19.34 10.17
C LEU A 28 10.57 -19.44 9.99
N PRO A 29 9.79 -19.37 11.08
CA PRO A 29 8.35 -19.65 11.08
C PRO A 29 7.53 -18.46 10.55
N PHE A 30 7.81 -17.94 9.36
CA PHE A 30 7.22 -16.66 8.89
C PHE A 30 5.90 -16.77 8.13
N HIS A 31 5.27 -17.94 8.05
CA HIS A 31 4.13 -18.13 7.16
C HIS A 31 2.83 -17.43 7.61
N LEU A 32 2.63 -17.23 8.92
CA LEU A 32 1.38 -16.68 9.48
C LEU A 32 1.43 -15.15 9.65
N HIS A 33 2.62 -14.58 9.81
CA HIS A 33 2.80 -13.15 10.04
C HIS A 33 2.51 -12.32 8.77
N ASN A 34 2.62 -12.94 7.60
CA ASN A 34 2.49 -12.31 6.29
C ASN A 34 1.06 -11.86 5.97
N PHE A 35 0.05 -12.37 6.68
CA PHE A 35 -1.32 -11.89 6.51
C PHE A 35 -1.38 -10.40 6.81
N ASN A 36 -1.09 -10.02 8.05
CA ASN A 36 -1.31 -8.66 8.53
C ASN A 36 -0.16 -7.72 8.15
N ASN A 37 1.06 -8.21 7.96
CA ASN A 37 2.22 -7.37 7.70
C ASN A 37 3.08 -7.87 6.51
N TYR A 38 2.67 -7.50 5.29
CA TYR A 38 3.34 -7.93 4.07
C TYR A 38 4.79 -7.42 3.92
N SER A 39 5.17 -6.36 4.64
CA SER A 39 6.55 -5.85 4.61
C SER A 39 7.56 -6.83 5.20
N LEU A 40 7.10 -7.78 6.04
CA LEU A 40 7.94 -8.87 6.56
C LEU A 40 8.33 -9.89 5.49
N LEU A 41 7.53 -10.02 4.43
CA LEU A 41 7.82 -10.88 3.29
C LEU A 41 8.52 -10.11 2.17
N ASN A 42 8.04 -8.90 1.87
CA ASN A 42 8.51 -8.09 0.76
C ASN A 42 8.86 -6.68 1.26
N PRO A 43 10.14 -6.28 1.30
CA PRO A 43 10.51 -4.95 1.76
C PRO A 43 9.92 -3.83 0.89
N ALA A 44 9.52 -4.10 -0.36
CA ALA A 44 8.83 -3.12 -1.22
C ALA A 44 7.43 -2.76 -0.71
N ALA A 45 6.87 -3.53 0.21
CA ALA A 45 5.61 -3.24 0.88
C ALA A 45 5.79 -2.41 2.17
N ALA A 46 7.02 -2.04 2.54
CA ALA A 46 7.24 -1.12 3.65
C ALA A 46 6.44 0.16 3.45
N GLY A 47 5.84 0.65 4.54
CA GLY A 47 4.96 1.81 4.57
C GLY A 47 3.65 1.71 3.77
N LEU A 48 3.34 0.57 3.13
CA LEU A 48 1.95 0.31 2.77
C LEU A 48 1.14 0.16 4.05
N PRO A 49 -0.16 0.51 4.02
CA PRO A 49 -1.05 0.04 5.06
C PRO A 49 -0.89 -1.49 5.19
N PRO A 50 -1.08 -2.06 6.39
CA PRO A 50 -1.23 -3.50 6.52
C PRO A 50 -2.20 -3.99 5.45
N LEU A 51 -2.07 -5.24 5.01
CA LEU A 51 -2.84 -5.82 3.88
C LEU A 51 -4.37 -5.63 4.02
N PHE A 52 -4.80 -5.21 5.22
CA PHE A 52 -6.15 -5.06 5.71
C PHE A 52 -6.54 -3.63 6.11
N GLY A 53 -5.69 -2.62 5.97
CA GLY A 53 -6.01 -1.25 6.37
C GLY A 53 -6.55 -0.38 5.24
N ILE A 54 -7.54 0.47 5.55
CA ILE A 54 -7.79 1.72 4.80
C ILE A 54 -6.45 2.47 4.69
N PRO A 55 -6.15 3.16 3.58
CA PRO A 55 -5.00 4.07 3.47
C PRO A 55 -5.19 5.27 4.42
N GLU A 56 -4.99 5.01 5.70
CA GLU A 56 -4.73 6.03 6.71
C GLU A 56 -3.21 6.13 6.81
N ASP A 57 -2.68 7.35 6.83
CA ASP A 57 -1.28 7.61 7.14
C ASP A 57 -1.07 7.63 8.66
N PRO A 58 -0.78 6.47 9.29
CA PRO A 58 0.14 6.57 10.42
C PRO A 58 1.23 5.50 10.49
N LEU A 59 2.14 5.74 11.43
CA LEU A 59 3.17 4.79 11.85
C LEU A 59 2.47 3.61 12.52
N PHE A 60 2.59 2.43 11.92
CA PHE A 60 2.07 1.18 12.49
C PHE A 60 3.14 0.48 13.30
N PHE A 61 2.74 -0.07 14.44
CA PHE A 61 3.51 -1.05 15.19
C PHE A 61 2.72 -2.36 15.25
N PHE A 62 3.42 -3.47 15.05
CA PHE A 62 2.88 -4.80 15.21
C PHE A 62 3.74 -5.56 16.20
N THR A 63 3.12 -6.05 17.27
CA THR A 63 3.77 -7.02 18.15
C THR A 63 3.19 -8.38 17.88
N HIS A 64 4.04 -9.38 17.67
CA HIS A 64 3.63 -10.76 17.47
C HIS A 64 4.12 -11.61 18.62
N HIS A 65 3.25 -12.49 19.11
CA HIS A 65 3.61 -13.60 19.98
C HIS A 65 3.06 -14.87 19.36
N ARG A 66 3.95 -15.76 18.96
CA ARG A 66 3.63 -17.04 18.34
C ARG A 66 4.24 -18.17 19.16
N GLN A 67 3.44 -19.19 19.43
CA GLN A 67 3.90 -20.35 20.17
C GLN A 67 3.35 -21.64 19.55
N GLN A 68 4.22 -22.64 19.46
CA GLN A 68 3.83 -23.97 19.03
C GLN A 68 3.12 -24.68 20.19
N ILE A 69 1.98 -25.30 19.90
CA ILE A 69 1.24 -26.10 20.88
C ILE A 69 1.93 -27.47 20.98
N GLY A 70 2.28 -27.88 22.20
CA GLY A 70 2.94 -29.16 22.44
C GLY A 70 2.93 -29.49 23.93
N ALA A 71 3.06 -30.78 24.25
CA ALA A 71 3.04 -31.31 25.61
C ALA A 71 4.43 -31.35 26.29
N PHE A 72 5.43 -30.66 25.72
CA PHE A 72 6.81 -30.70 26.20
C PHE A 72 7.30 -29.30 26.53
N ASP A 73 8.18 -29.20 27.51
CA ASP A 73 8.84 -27.95 27.86
C ASP A 73 9.70 -27.44 26.68
N ASN A 74 9.78 -26.10 26.56
CA ASN A 74 10.56 -25.41 25.53
C ASN A 74 10.05 -25.56 24.08
N VAL A 75 8.73 -25.63 23.89
CA VAL A 75 8.12 -25.46 22.56
C VAL A 75 8.61 -24.16 21.90
N PRO A 76 8.78 -24.13 20.56
CA PRO A 76 9.22 -22.93 19.88
C PRO A 76 8.31 -21.71 20.14
N ILE A 77 8.92 -20.60 20.54
CA ILE A 77 8.28 -19.31 20.80
C ILE A 77 8.95 -18.27 19.90
N PHE A 78 8.13 -17.50 19.19
CA PHE A 78 8.58 -16.38 18.38
C PHE A 78 7.90 -15.11 18.87
N ASN A 79 8.72 -14.12 19.22
CA ASN A 79 8.27 -12.79 19.57
C ASN A 79 8.84 -11.80 18.55
N SER A 80 8.03 -10.86 18.08
CA SER A 80 8.57 -9.77 17.27
C SER A 80 7.86 -8.46 17.47
N LEU A 81 8.58 -7.40 17.15
CA LEU A 81 8.10 -6.04 16.99
C LEU A 81 8.44 -5.61 15.57
N SER A 82 7.46 -5.18 14.81
CA SER A 82 7.70 -4.52 13.52
C SER A 82 7.03 -3.17 13.48
N PHE A 83 7.57 -2.29 12.66
CA PHE A 83 6.96 -1.00 12.37
C PHE A 83 7.00 -0.70 10.87
N ASN A 84 6.06 0.09 10.40
CA ASN A 84 5.99 0.57 9.02
C ASN A 84 5.54 2.03 9.02
N LYS A 85 6.18 2.86 8.21
CA LYS A 85 5.85 4.27 8.05
C LYS A 85 6.01 4.73 6.61
N ASN A 86 4.98 5.37 6.07
CA ASN A 86 5.08 6.11 4.83
C ASN A 86 5.52 7.55 5.10
N PHE A 87 6.36 8.10 4.24
CA PHE A 87 6.79 9.49 4.25
C PHE A 87 6.41 10.13 2.93
N ASN A 88 5.89 11.35 3.01
CA ASN A 88 5.62 12.18 1.83
C ASN A 88 4.71 11.47 0.81
N ALA A 89 3.59 10.88 1.28
CA ALA A 89 2.61 10.21 0.42
C ALA A 89 2.10 11.10 -0.72
N GLU A 90 2.12 12.42 -0.52
CA GLU A 90 1.71 13.45 -1.48
C GLU A 90 2.74 13.70 -2.61
N VAL A 91 3.99 13.24 -2.45
CA VAL A 91 5.06 13.45 -3.44
C VAL A 91 4.95 12.43 -4.58
N VAL A 92 5.45 12.77 -5.76
CA VAL A 92 5.41 11.90 -6.96
C VAL A 92 6.08 10.55 -6.72
N THR A 93 7.14 10.52 -5.90
CA THR A 93 7.82 9.29 -5.48
C THR A 93 7.85 9.18 -3.95
N PRO A 94 6.79 8.64 -3.33
CA PRO A 94 6.75 8.42 -1.89
C PRO A 94 7.88 7.49 -1.44
N ASN A 95 8.42 7.78 -0.25
CA ASN A 95 9.43 6.94 0.39
C ASN A 95 8.82 6.33 1.65
N SER A 96 9.21 5.12 1.98
CA SER A 96 8.63 4.39 3.10
C SER A 96 9.72 3.65 3.85
N TRP A 97 9.65 3.66 5.17
CA TRP A 97 10.56 2.89 6.01
C TRP A 97 9.79 1.83 6.78
N GLY A 98 10.49 0.78 7.15
CA GLY A 98 9.98 -0.26 8.02
C GLY A 98 11.11 -0.88 8.81
N GLY A 99 10.75 -1.71 9.77
CA GLY A 99 11.72 -2.46 10.52
C GLY A 99 11.06 -3.60 11.26
N HIS A 100 11.89 -4.55 11.66
CA HIS A 100 11.48 -5.74 12.36
C HIS A 100 12.59 -6.15 13.32
N LEU A 101 12.23 -6.29 14.58
CA LEU A 101 13.06 -6.86 15.64
C LEU A 101 12.36 -8.14 16.09
N TYR A 102 13.11 -9.21 16.29
CA TYR A 102 12.53 -10.48 16.68
C TYR A 102 13.46 -11.28 17.56
N ASN A 103 12.84 -12.14 18.35
CA ASN A 103 13.47 -13.15 19.16
C ASN A 103 12.76 -14.47 18.92
N PHE A 104 13.50 -15.49 18.51
CA PHE A 104 13.00 -16.83 18.27
C PHE A 104 13.70 -17.82 19.18
N GLN A 105 12.95 -18.43 20.10
CA GLN A 105 13.44 -19.44 21.02
C GLN A 105 12.95 -20.82 20.57
N ARG A 106 13.83 -21.81 20.61
CA ARG A 106 13.52 -23.22 20.33
C ARG A 106 14.44 -24.11 21.19
N SER A 107 13.89 -24.82 22.17
CA SER A 107 14.73 -25.55 23.14
C SER A 107 15.81 -24.61 23.74
N ILE A 108 17.07 -25.05 23.78
CA ILE A 108 18.22 -24.28 24.25
C ILE A 108 18.70 -23.21 23.27
N TRP A 109 18.14 -23.12 22.06
CA TRP A 109 18.58 -22.19 21.01
C TRP A 109 17.74 -20.91 21.02
N ARG A 110 18.39 -19.77 20.86
CA ARG A 110 17.75 -18.45 20.75
C ARG A 110 18.34 -17.68 19.59
N THR A 111 17.52 -17.21 18.67
CA THR A 111 17.95 -16.31 17.59
C THR A 111 17.33 -14.95 17.83
N THR A 112 18.15 -13.92 18.03
CA THR A 112 17.71 -12.53 18.12
C THR A 112 18.20 -11.80 16.91
N GLY A 113 17.32 -11.09 16.22
CA GLY A 113 17.74 -10.34 15.04
C GLY A 113 16.85 -9.18 14.75
N GLY A 114 17.26 -8.41 13.77
CA GLY A 114 16.45 -7.36 13.24
C GLY A 114 16.96 -6.81 11.94
N TRP A 115 16.10 -6.09 11.26
CA TRP A 115 16.41 -5.40 10.01
C TRP A 115 15.61 -4.13 9.88
N PHE A 116 16.14 -3.23 9.09
CA PHE A 116 15.51 -1.99 8.65
C PHE A 116 15.28 -2.07 7.15
N SER A 117 14.12 -1.62 6.69
CA SER A 117 13.75 -1.59 5.28
C SER A 117 13.50 -0.18 4.79
N TYR A 118 13.95 0.10 3.58
CA TYR A 118 13.63 1.28 2.82
C TYR A 118 12.88 0.86 1.54
N ALA A 119 11.77 1.51 1.23
CA ALA A 119 11.04 1.35 0.00
C ALA A 119 10.80 2.69 -0.68
N ARG A 120 10.84 2.67 -2.02
CA ARG A 120 10.56 3.83 -2.87
C ARG A 120 9.53 3.45 -3.91
N GLU A 121 8.54 4.31 -4.08
CA GLU A 121 7.51 4.17 -5.09
C GLU A 121 7.81 5.03 -6.32
N LEU A 122 7.70 4.43 -7.49
CA LEU A 122 7.87 5.05 -8.80
C LEU A 122 6.51 4.99 -9.50
N LYS A 123 5.90 6.16 -9.74
CA LYS A 123 4.67 6.24 -10.53
C LYS A 123 5.04 6.07 -12.00
N ILE A 124 4.56 5.00 -12.63
CA ILE A 124 4.84 4.67 -14.02
C ILE A 124 3.57 4.86 -14.83
N ASN A 125 3.46 5.95 -15.61
CA ASN A 125 2.38 6.10 -16.58
C ASN A 125 2.66 5.28 -17.86
N ALA A 126 2.79 3.96 -17.71
CA ALA A 126 2.86 3.05 -18.86
C ALA A 126 1.45 2.57 -19.24
N PHE A 127 1.18 2.44 -20.53
CA PHE A 127 -0.04 1.79 -21.06
C PHE A 127 -1.40 2.47 -20.76
N GLY A 128 -1.44 3.76 -20.39
CA GLY A 128 -2.72 4.49 -20.19
C GLY A 128 -3.59 4.00 -19.02
N LEU A 129 -3.06 3.08 -18.20
CA LEU A 129 -3.72 2.57 -17.01
C LEU A 129 -3.64 3.62 -15.87
N PRO A 130 -4.70 3.72 -15.05
CA PRO A 130 -4.93 4.84 -14.12
C PRO A 130 -4.06 4.88 -12.88
N VAL A 131 -3.72 3.72 -12.35
CA VAL A 131 -2.86 3.56 -11.20
C VAL A 131 -1.89 2.52 -11.64
N ASN A 132 -0.63 2.93 -11.74
CA ASN A 132 0.49 2.08 -12.08
C ASN A 132 1.66 2.60 -11.25
N SER A 133 1.97 1.90 -10.16
CA SER A 133 3.14 2.22 -9.37
C SER A 133 4.02 1.00 -9.17
N LEU A 134 5.32 1.19 -9.37
CA LEU A 134 6.34 0.21 -9.09
C LEU A 134 7.04 0.63 -7.79
N ARG A 135 6.95 -0.21 -6.77
CA ARG A 135 7.68 -0.03 -5.52
C ARG A 135 8.89 -0.94 -5.53
N LEU A 136 10.03 -0.40 -5.14
CA LEU A 136 11.27 -1.14 -4.94
C LEU A 136 11.65 -1.03 -3.46
N GLY A 137 12.05 -2.14 -2.86
CA GLY A 137 12.42 -2.18 -1.45
C GLY A 137 13.71 -2.94 -1.20
N LEU A 138 14.48 -2.46 -0.24
CA LEU A 138 15.68 -3.08 0.28
C LEU A 138 15.57 -3.14 1.80
N ALA A 139 15.89 -4.28 2.40
CA ALA A 139 16.09 -4.40 3.83
C ALA A 139 17.50 -4.88 4.15
N LEU A 140 18.07 -4.34 5.22
CA LEU A 140 19.38 -4.73 5.74
C LEU A 140 19.31 -4.83 7.26
N GLY A 141 20.08 -5.75 7.82
CA GLY A 141 20.08 -5.99 9.26
C GLY A 141 21.10 -7.02 9.68
N ALA A 142 20.90 -7.53 10.89
CA ALA A 142 21.73 -8.61 11.42
C ALA A 142 20.93 -9.49 12.37
N GLU A 143 21.36 -10.74 12.51
CA GLU A 143 20.83 -11.69 13.48
C GLU A 143 21.97 -12.39 14.20
N ASN A 144 21.75 -12.69 15.47
CA ASN A 144 22.67 -13.45 16.29
C ASN A 144 21.98 -14.72 16.79
N ASP A 145 22.68 -15.84 16.68
CA ASP A 145 22.28 -17.08 17.32
C ASP A 145 23.00 -17.17 18.66
N GLY A 146 22.27 -17.51 19.71
CA GLY A 146 22.79 -17.73 21.04
C GLY A 146 22.08 -18.89 21.71
N LEU A 147 22.44 -19.11 22.96
CA LEU A 147 21.88 -20.16 23.80
C LEU A 147 21.01 -19.54 24.89
N ASN A 148 19.99 -20.29 25.30
CA ASN A 148 19.08 -19.95 26.39
C ASN A 148 19.14 -21.05 27.45
N THR A 149 20.34 -21.22 28.01
CA THR A 149 20.62 -22.15 29.09
C THR A 149 21.73 -21.56 29.96
N ASP A 150 21.59 -21.71 31.27
CA ASP A 150 22.60 -21.34 32.26
C ASP A 150 23.37 -22.58 32.77
N ASP A 151 23.08 -23.76 32.20
CA ASP A 151 23.72 -25.02 32.55
C ASP A 151 25.19 -25.04 32.09
N PRO A 152 26.16 -25.04 33.03
CA PRO A 152 27.58 -24.98 32.70
C PRO A 152 28.05 -26.21 31.91
N ASP A 153 27.43 -27.39 32.08
CA ASP A 153 27.82 -28.61 31.39
C ASP A 153 27.43 -28.53 29.91
N ILE A 154 26.22 -28.01 29.62
CA ILE A 154 25.77 -27.75 28.24
C ILE A 154 26.64 -26.66 27.59
N LEU A 155 27.03 -25.63 28.35
CA LEU A 155 27.89 -24.57 27.85
C LEU A 155 29.34 -25.00 27.63
N ALA A 156 29.79 -26.08 28.28
CA ALA A 156 31.11 -26.67 28.10
C ALA A 156 31.18 -27.70 26.97
N ASP A 157 30.04 -28.16 26.43
CA ASP A 157 29.99 -29.13 25.33
C ASP A 157 30.73 -28.55 24.09
N PRO A 158 31.79 -29.22 23.59
CA PRO A 158 32.55 -28.76 22.41
C PRO A 158 31.69 -28.56 21.16
N ALA A 159 30.59 -29.28 21.00
CA ALA A 159 29.65 -29.11 19.89
C ALA A 159 28.84 -27.81 19.98
N ILE A 160 28.70 -27.27 21.20
CA ILE A 160 27.94 -26.06 21.52
C ILE A 160 28.85 -24.84 21.61
N VAL A 161 30.04 -24.97 22.22
CA VAL A 161 31.05 -23.91 22.33
C VAL A 161 31.39 -23.32 20.95
N ASN A 162 31.61 -24.19 19.95
CA ASN A 162 31.89 -23.78 18.57
C ASN A 162 30.72 -23.08 17.86
N ARG A 163 29.53 -23.08 18.47
CA ARG A 163 28.33 -22.40 17.97
C ARG A 163 27.91 -21.18 18.80
N ARG A 164 28.42 -21.02 20.01
CA ARG A 164 28.05 -19.95 20.96
C ARG A 164 28.64 -18.60 20.59
N ASP A 165 29.89 -18.58 20.14
CA ASP A 165 30.69 -17.34 20.04
C ASP A 165 30.83 -16.89 18.57
N LYS A 166 29.71 -16.81 17.85
CA LYS A 166 29.72 -16.37 16.45
C LYS A 166 29.31 -14.92 16.31
N PHE A 167 29.97 -14.21 15.40
CA PHE A 167 29.56 -12.87 15.00
C PHE A 167 28.14 -12.86 14.44
N ALA A 168 27.46 -11.72 14.57
CA ALA A 168 26.13 -11.54 14.01
C ALA A 168 26.15 -11.76 12.48
N ARG A 169 25.21 -12.55 11.97
CA ARG A 169 25.02 -12.78 10.54
C ARG A 169 24.33 -11.58 9.92
N PRO A 170 24.83 -11.03 8.80
CA PRO A 170 24.11 -9.98 8.10
C PRO A 170 22.84 -10.55 7.46
N LEU A 171 21.78 -9.76 7.55
CA LEU A 171 20.51 -9.97 6.87
C LEU A 171 20.38 -8.97 5.74
N GLY A 172 19.88 -9.45 4.61
CA GLY A 172 19.61 -8.60 3.45
C GLY A 172 18.43 -9.14 2.69
N GLN A 173 17.53 -8.27 2.26
CA GLN A 173 16.38 -8.62 1.44
C GLN A 173 16.18 -7.58 0.35
N PHE A 174 15.69 -8.02 -0.79
CA PHE A 174 15.28 -7.13 -1.88
C PHE A 174 13.88 -7.53 -2.32
N GLY A 175 13.10 -6.57 -2.78
CA GLY A 175 11.80 -6.85 -3.36
C GLY A 175 11.31 -5.75 -4.28
N PHE A 176 10.33 -6.12 -5.09
CA PHE A 176 9.56 -5.21 -5.91
C PHE A 176 8.06 -5.51 -5.73
N LEU A 177 7.24 -4.50 -5.97
CA LEU A 177 5.79 -4.60 -5.98
C LEU A 177 5.24 -3.68 -7.05
N TYR A 178 4.59 -4.25 -8.05
CA TYR A 178 3.90 -3.52 -9.09
C TYR A 178 2.39 -3.53 -8.80
N VAL A 179 1.82 -2.34 -8.62
CA VAL A 179 0.40 -2.13 -8.33
C VAL A 179 -0.24 -1.53 -9.56
N PHE A 180 -1.28 -2.17 -10.09
CA PHE A 180 -2.00 -1.68 -11.26
C PHE A 180 -3.51 -1.88 -11.21
N GLY A 181 -4.26 -1.02 -11.92
CA GLY A 181 -5.72 -1.05 -12.03
C GLY A 181 -6.43 0.05 -11.21
N GLY A 182 -7.76 0.00 -11.10
CA GLY A 182 -8.48 0.86 -10.13
C GLY A 182 -9.00 2.23 -10.60
N LYS A 183 -9.27 2.48 -11.89
CA LYS A 183 -9.90 3.75 -12.38
C LYS A 183 -11.27 4.02 -11.74
N SER A 184 -11.98 2.95 -11.32
CA SER A 184 -13.39 3.00 -10.90
C SER A 184 -13.66 2.17 -9.63
N GLY A 185 -12.73 2.23 -8.67
CA GLY A 185 -13.02 1.97 -7.25
C GLY A 185 -13.27 0.53 -6.79
N THR A 186 -12.91 -0.51 -7.55
CA THR A 186 -13.34 -1.89 -7.20
C THR A 186 -12.30 -2.99 -7.35
N SER A 187 -11.22 -2.79 -8.10
CA SER A 187 -10.19 -3.83 -8.24
C SER A 187 -8.78 -3.26 -8.46
N VAL A 188 -7.87 -3.65 -7.57
CA VAL A 188 -6.44 -3.36 -7.64
C VAL A 188 -5.70 -4.68 -7.73
N TRP A 189 -4.79 -4.80 -8.69
CA TRP A 189 -3.89 -5.94 -8.82
C TRP A 189 -2.53 -5.58 -8.25
N GLU A 190 -1.92 -6.55 -7.58
CA GLU A 190 -0.57 -6.41 -7.03
C GLU A 190 0.27 -7.60 -7.50
N LEU A 191 1.34 -7.32 -8.22
CA LEU A 191 2.36 -8.30 -8.62
C LEU A 191 3.63 -8.00 -7.83
N GLY A 192 3.96 -8.87 -6.89
CA GLY A 192 5.15 -8.73 -6.06
C GLY A 192 6.16 -9.83 -6.33
N GLY A 193 7.42 -9.55 -6.11
CA GLY A 193 8.46 -10.56 -6.08
C GLY A 193 9.66 -10.06 -5.31
N GLY A 194 10.57 -10.97 -4.96
CA GLY A 194 11.75 -10.58 -4.21
C GLY A 194 12.68 -11.71 -3.85
N LEU A 195 13.77 -11.31 -3.22
CA LEU A 195 14.84 -12.14 -2.66
C LEU A 195 14.77 -12.01 -1.13
N PRO A 196 14.20 -12.99 -0.42
CA PRO A 196 14.06 -12.95 1.05
C PRO A 196 15.41 -13.02 1.78
N LYS A 197 16.48 -13.45 1.09
CA LYS A 197 17.83 -13.52 1.65
C LYS A 197 18.85 -13.21 0.56
N LEU A 198 19.59 -12.11 0.72
CA LEU A 198 20.65 -11.69 -0.19
C LEU A 198 21.99 -12.34 0.14
N PHE A 199 22.30 -12.51 1.44
CA PHE A 199 23.62 -12.97 1.89
C PHE A 199 23.64 -14.46 2.22
N LYS A 200 24.62 -15.17 1.67
CA LYS A 200 24.94 -16.55 2.03
C LYS A 200 25.93 -16.57 3.19
N SER A 201 25.40 -16.67 4.40
CA SER A 201 26.22 -16.87 5.60
C SER A 201 26.68 -18.31 5.72
N SER A 202 27.95 -18.50 6.04
CA SER A 202 28.50 -19.79 6.47
C SER A 202 27.74 -20.34 7.67
N ARG A 203 27.55 -21.67 7.69
CA ARG A 203 27.01 -22.36 8.87
C ARG A 203 28.03 -22.46 10.01
N LEU A 204 29.33 -22.35 9.70
CA LEU A 204 30.41 -22.63 10.65
C LEU A 204 30.90 -21.41 11.41
N ASP A 205 30.90 -20.23 10.81
CA ASP A 205 31.55 -19.04 11.37
C ASP A 205 30.75 -17.75 11.10
N ASN A 206 29.54 -17.86 10.55
CA ASN A 206 28.64 -16.74 10.23
C ASN A 206 29.21 -15.70 9.24
N THR A 207 30.39 -15.94 8.67
CA THR A 207 30.99 -15.09 7.62
C THR A 207 30.16 -15.14 6.35
N VAL A 208 30.17 -14.05 5.59
CA VAL A 208 29.51 -13.99 4.29
C VAL A 208 30.35 -14.76 3.28
N GLN A 209 29.87 -15.91 2.85
CA GLN A 209 30.52 -16.75 1.84
C GLN A 209 30.14 -16.34 0.40
N GLY A 210 29.14 -15.47 0.25
CA GLY A 210 28.71 -14.97 -1.05
C GLY A 210 27.28 -14.40 -1.01
N PHE A 211 26.70 -14.24 -2.20
CA PHE A 211 25.30 -13.86 -2.38
C PHE A 211 24.44 -15.09 -2.70
N TYR A 212 23.11 -14.97 -2.56
CA TYR A 212 22.11 -16.05 -2.77
C TYR A 212 21.32 -15.95 -4.10
N PRO A 213 21.86 -15.45 -5.23
CA PRO A 213 21.08 -14.58 -6.10
C PRO A 213 19.88 -15.25 -6.82
N LEU A 214 19.76 -16.59 -6.84
CA LEU A 214 18.72 -17.28 -7.62
C LEU A 214 18.04 -18.48 -6.96
N SER A 215 18.52 -18.96 -5.81
CA SER A 215 17.96 -20.18 -5.20
C SER A 215 16.89 -19.91 -4.14
N ASN A 216 16.73 -18.66 -3.70
CA ASN A 216 15.71 -18.24 -2.75
C ASN A 216 15.02 -16.97 -3.25
N TRP A 217 13.92 -17.14 -3.99
CA TRP A 217 13.08 -16.06 -4.47
C TRP A 217 11.60 -16.39 -4.28
N PHE A 218 10.76 -15.37 -4.37
CA PHE A 218 9.33 -15.57 -4.46
C PHE A 218 8.70 -14.67 -5.51
N LEU A 219 7.56 -15.14 -6.02
CA LEU A 219 6.62 -14.37 -6.82
C LEU A 219 5.26 -14.43 -6.16
N SER A 220 4.51 -13.34 -6.28
CA SER A 220 3.21 -13.17 -5.67
C SER A 220 2.29 -12.42 -6.60
N ILE A 221 1.02 -12.83 -6.62
CA ILE A 221 -0.05 -12.12 -7.28
C ILE A 221 -1.21 -11.99 -6.31
N SER A 222 -1.74 -10.78 -6.15
CA SER A 222 -2.95 -10.56 -5.39
C SER A 222 -3.91 -9.65 -6.13
N ARG A 223 -5.18 -9.77 -5.78
CA ARG A 223 -6.24 -8.91 -6.29
C ARG A 223 -7.12 -8.48 -5.15
N GLN A 224 -7.29 -7.17 -4.97
CA GLN A 224 -8.36 -6.65 -4.13
C GLN A 224 -9.67 -6.68 -4.92
N ILE A 225 -10.70 -7.29 -4.36
CA ILE A 225 -12.04 -7.37 -4.93
C ILE A 225 -12.98 -6.66 -3.97
N GLN A 226 -13.47 -5.49 -4.38
CA GLN A 226 -14.47 -4.72 -3.66
C GLN A 226 -15.60 -4.44 -4.65
N THR A 227 -16.86 -4.66 -4.28
CA THR A 227 -17.99 -4.33 -5.17
C THR A 227 -18.64 -3.06 -4.67
N GLN A 228 -19.12 -2.20 -5.59
CA GLN A 228 -19.82 -0.97 -5.21
C GLN A 228 -21.08 -1.24 -4.36
N LYS A 229 -21.71 -2.41 -4.54
CA LYS A 229 -22.87 -2.85 -3.76
C LYS A 229 -22.52 -3.30 -2.34
N LEU A 230 -21.27 -3.70 -2.10
CA LEU A 230 -20.76 -4.15 -0.81
C LEU A 230 -19.66 -3.20 -0.33
N GLN A 231 -19.96 -1.90 -0.19
CA GLN A 231 -18.95 -0.89 0.15
C GLN A 231 -18.16 -1.23 1.44
N ASN A 232 -18.81 -1.94 2.36
CA ASN A 232 -18.24 -2.35 3.63
C ASN A 232 -17.45 -3.66 3.57
N TRP A 233 -17.46 -4.38 2.45
CA TRP A 233 -16.76 -5.65 2.30
C TRP A 233 -15.74 -5.60 1.18
N TYR A 234 -14.58 -6.20 1.43
CA TYR A 234 -13.67 -6.54 0.34
C TYR A 234 -12.92 -7.84 0.63
N MET A 235 -12.53 -8.49 -0.44
CA MET A 235 -11.75 -9.73 -0.40
C MET A 235 -10.40 -9.50 -1.07
N LYS A 236 -9.35 -10.15 -0.55
CA LYS A 236 -8.02 -10.11 -1.16
C LYS A 236 -7.42 -11.51 -1.28
N PRO A 237 -7.73 -12.27 -2.35
CA PRO A 237 -6.96 -13.44 -2.71
C PRO A 237 -5.51 -13.07 -3.04
N LEU A 238 -4.57 -13.88 -2.56
CA LEU A 238 -3.14 -13.76 -2.75
C LEU A 238 -2.56 -15.16 -3.00
N VAL A 239 -1.80 -15.32 -4.08
CA VAL A 239 -1.07 -16.54 -4.40
C VAL A 239 0.42 -16.22 -4.38
N ILE A 240 1.21 -17.09 -3.75
CA ILE A 240 2.65 -16.92 -3.62
C ILE A 240 3.34 -18.23 -4.03
N PHE A 241 4.31 -18.13 -4.93
CA PHE A 241 5.22 -19.22 -5.25
C PHE A 241 6.60 -18.89 -4.72
N ARG A 242 7.21 -19.79 -3.93
CA ARG A 242 8.52 -19.59 -3.30
C ARG A 242 9.47 -20.72 -3.62
N THR A 243 10.72 -20.38 -3.87
CA THR A 243 11.83 -21.33 -4.03
C THR A 243 12.76 -21.29 -2.83
N PHE A 244 13.50 -22.37 -2.61
CA PHE A 244 14.45 -22.48 -1.51
C PHE A 244 15.71 -23.19 -1.99
N ASP A 245 16.86 -22.81 -1.42
CA ASP A 245 18.17 -23.36 -1.80
C ASP A 245 18.29 -24.88 -1.61
N ASN A 246 17.63 -25.42 -0.57
CA ASN A 246 17.74 -26.83 -0.21
C ASN A 246 16.39 -27.44 0.18
N LYS A 247 15.29 -26.92 -0.38
CA LYS A 247 13.94 -27.47 -0.14
C LYS A 247 13.11 -27.44 -1.41
N GLN A 248 12.06 -28.25 -1.41
CA GLN A 248 11.03 -28.17 -2.43
C GLN A 248 10.40 -26.77 -2.45
N SER A 249 10.18 -26.25 -3.66
CA SER A 249 9.39 -25.04 -3.87
C SER A 249 7.98 -25.22 -3.32
N VAL A 250 7.40 -24.11 -2.84
CA VAL A 250 6.10 -24.12 -2.15
C VAL A 250 5.15 -23.15 -2.84
N LEU A 251 3.95 -23.64 -3.12
CA LEU A 251 2.79 -22.81 -3.44
C LEU A 251 2.01 -22.48 -2.16
N GLU A 252 1.67 -21.22 -1.98
CA GLU A 252 0.88 -20.68 -0.88
C GLU A 252 -0.31 -19.91 -1.46
N ILE A 253 -1.51 -20.19 -0.93
CA ILE A 253 -2.74 -19.51 -1.31
C ILE A 253 -3.34 -18.92 -0.04
N ASN A 254 -3.59 -17.63 -0.08
CA ASN A 254 -4.09 -16.83 1.02
C ASN A 254 -5.37 -16.14 0.56
N ASN A 255 -6.38 -16.11 1.42
CA ASN A 255 -7.58 -15.33 1.17
C ASN A 255 -8.01 -14.66 2.46
N MET A 256 -8.39 -13.40 2.33
CA MET A 256 -8.80 -12.55 3.44
C MET A 256 -10.06 -11.80 3.06
N LEU A 257 -11.05 -11.88 3.94
CA LEU A 257 -12.30 -11.15 3.89
C LEU A 257 -12.26 -10.06 4.95
N ASN A 258 -12.60 -8.86 4.54
CA ASN A 258 -12.58 -7.67 5.38
C ASN A 258 -13.98 -7.08 5.40
N TYR A 259 -14.39 -6.64 6.59
CA TYR A 259 -15.69 -6.05 6.85
C TYR A 259 -15.55 -4.79 7.69
N TYR A 260 -16.21 -3.71 7.27
CA TYR A 260 -16.26 -2.44 7.99
C TYR A 260 -17.64 -2.24 8.62
N GLU A 261 -17.66 -1.98 9.91
CA GLU A 261 -18.87 -1.69 10.67
C GLU A 261 -18.66 -0.42 11.50
N GLY A 262 -19.14 0.72 10.97
CA GLY A 262 -18.96 2.03 11.59
C GLY A 262 -17.48 2.38 11.80
N ARG A 263 -17.02 2.34 13.06
CA ARG A 263 -15.62 2.62 13.47
C ARG A 263 -14.85 1.37 13.87
N LYS A 264 -15.29 0.21 13.39
CA LYS A 264 -14.59 -1.07 13.56
C LYS A 264 -14.29 -1.65 12.19
N HIS A 265 -13.14 -2.31 12.12
CA HIS A 265 -12.75 -3.10 10.97
C HIS A 265 -12.49 -4.52 11.45
N HIS A 266 -13.14 -5.47 10.79
CA HIS A 266 -13.05 -6.89 11.08
C HIS A 266 -12.41 -7.59 9.89
N TRP A 267 -11.59 -8.59 10.16
CA TRP A 267 -11.04 -9.44 9.12
C TRP A 267 -11.05 -10.88 9.55
N PHE A 268 -11.25 -11.75 8.59
CA PHE A 268 -11.10 -13.18 8.74
C PHE A 268 -10.61 -13.79 7.44
N GLY A 269 -9.91 -14.91 7.54
CA GLY A 269 -9.40 -15.55 6.35
C GLY A 269 -8.59 -16.78 6.67
N GLY A 270 -7.87 -17.25 5.65
CA GLY A 270 -7.08 -18.45 5.78
C GLY A 270 -5.95 -18.56 4.77
N SER A 271 -5.05 -19.49 5.10
CA SER A 271 -3.92 -19.92 4.30
C SER A 271 -4.07 -21.38 3.94
N TRP A 272 -3.62 -21.74 2.76
CA TRP A 272 -3.15 -23.08 2.45
C TRP A 272 -1.72 -23.01 1.92
N ILE A 273 -0.85 -23.84 2.48
CA ILE A 273 0.56 -23.88 2.12
C ILE A 273 0.92 -25.31 1.78
N GLN A 274 1.41 -25.52 0.56
CA GLN A 274 1.84 -26.82 0.08
C GLN A 274 2.89 -27.42 1.03
N GLY A 275 2.56 -28.58 1.62
CA GLY A 275 3.43 -29.29 2.58
C GLY A 275 3.37 -28.80 4.04
N TYR A 276 2.77 -27.63 4.30
CA TYR A 276 2.69 -27.03 5.65
C TYR A 276 1.26 -26.93 6.20
N GLY A 277 0.24 -27.21 5.38
CA GLY A 277 -1.15 -27.33 5.81
C GLY A 277 -1.93 -26.02 5.75
N PHE A 278 -3.01 -25.96 6.53
CA PHE A 278 -3.92 -24.83 6.57
C PHE A 278 -3.66 -23.93 7.77
N ALA A 279 -4.05 -22.66 7.65
CA ALA A 279 -4.16 -21.74 8.76
C ALA A 279 -5.44 -20.92 8.65
N ALA A 280 -5.98 -20.51 9.78
CA ALA A 280 -7.09 -19.58 9.88
C ALA A 280 -6.65 -18.36 10.67
N ILE A 281 -7.20 -17.20 10.33
CA ILE A 281 -6.93 -15.94 11.01
C ILE A 281 -8.23 -15.17 11.17
N ALA A 282 -8.37 -14.50 12.31
CA ALA A 282 -9.41 -13.52 12.55
C ALA A 282 -8.81 -12.34 13.33
N GLY A 283 -9.44 -11.18 13.20
CA GLY A 283 -9.03 -10.02 13.97
C GLY A 283 -9.99 -8.86 13.84
N THR A 284 -9.75 -7.86 14.68
CA THR A 284 -10.50 -6.62 14.69
C THR A 284 -9.61 -5.45 15.04
N LYS A 285 -9.90 -4.29 14.44
CA LYS A 285 -9.26 -3.01 14.71
C LYS A 285 -10.34 -1.99 15.07
N PHE A 286 -10.08 -1.28 16.15
CA PHE A 286 -10.93 -0.23 16.67
C PHE A 286 -10.34 1.13 16.26
N TYR A 287 -10.99 1.85 15.34
CA TYR A 287 -10.43 3.10 14.81
C TYR A 287 -10.29 4.21 15.85
N LYS A 288 -11.23 4.28 16.82
CA LYS A 288 -11.20 5.31 17.88
C LYS A 288 -9.98 5.15 18.80
N THR A 289 -9.69 3.92 19.23
CA THR A 289 -8.56 3.62 20.12
C THR A 289 -7.26 3.37 19.36
N LYS A 290 -7.33 3.20 18.02
CA LYS A 290 -6.20 2.90 17.14
C LYS A 290 -5.49 1.59 17.48
N PHE A 291 -6.19 0.73 18.20
CA PHE A 291 -5.73 -0.57 18.63
C PHE A 291 -6.41 -1.64 17.78
N GLY A 292 -5.66 -2.67 17.42
CA GLY A 292 -6.19 -3.88 16.81
C GLY A 292 -5.58 -5.11 17.43
N ILE A 293 -6.33 -6.20 17.34
CA ILE A 293 -5.93 -7.52 17.79
C ILE A 293 -6.26 -8.53 16.71
N SER A 294 -5.34 -9.46 16.47
CA SER A 294 -5.54 -10.60 15.59
C SER A 294 -5.12 -11.86 16.30
N TYR A 295 -5.84 -12.94 16.02
CA TYR A 295 -5.47 -14.28 16.40
C TYR A 295 -5.38 -15.13 15.14
N SER A 296 -4.31 -15.89 15.00
CA SER A 296 -4.18 -16.90 13.95
C SER A 296 -3.86 -18.25 14.53
N TYR A 297 -4.36 -19.28 13.86
CA TYR A 297 -4.16 -20.67 14.22
C TYR A 297 -3.74 -21.46 12.99
N LYS A 298 -2.59 -22.13 13.09
CA LYS A 298 -2.11 -23.05 12.07
C LYS A 298 -2.43 -24.47 12.52
N PHE A 299 -3.10 -25.20 11.66
CA PHE A 299 -3.43 -26.60 11.89
C PHE A 299 -2.17 -27.47 11.76
N SER A 300 -2.20 -28.64 12.39
CA SER A 300 -1.12 -29.60 12.27
C SER A 300 -0.99 -30.10 10.83
N ALA A 301 0.24 -30.28 10.37
CA ALA A 301 0.52 -30.84 9.05
C ALA A 301 1.57 -31.94 9.19
N GLU A 302 1.17 -33.17 8.86
CA GLU A 302 2.01 -34.36 9.02
C GLU A 302 3.35 -34.26 8.28
N LYS A 303 3.38 -33.54 7.16
CA LYS A 303 4.56 -33.35 6.32
C LYS A 303 5.49 -32.21 6.74
N ALA A 304 5.15 -31.43 7.78
CA ALA A 304 5.87 -30.21 8.15
C ALA A 304 7.07 -30.42 9.11
N GLY A 305 7.50 -31.66 9.36
CA GLY A 305 8.67 -31.98 10.20
C GLY A 305 8.54 -31.43 11.62
N PHE A 306 9.56 -30.71 12.11
CA PHE A 306 9.53 -30.07 13.45
C PHE A 306 8.39 -29.05 13.64
N ASN A 307 7.82 -28.53 12.55
CA ASN A 307 6.67 -27.63 12.55
C ASN A 307 5.33 -28.37 12.39
N LYS A 308 5.29 -29.70 12.58
CA LYS A 308 4.07 -30.51 12.44
C LYS A 308 2.97 -30.13 13.42
N ASN A 309 3.33 -29.62 14.59
CA ASN A 309 2.34 -29.31 15.62
C ASN A 309 1.53 -28.06 15.25
N PRO A 310 0.32 -27.94 15.82
CA PRO A 310 -0.45 -26.73 15.68
C PRO A 310 0.25 -25.56 16.37
N VAL A 311 -0.06 -24.35 15.90
CA VAL A 311 0.57 -23.12 16.37
C VAL A 311 -0.52 -22.08 16.54
N HIS A 312 -0.47 -21.33 17.63
CA HIS A 312 -1.24 -20.11 17.77
C HIS A 312 -0.34 -18.88 17.66
N GLU A 313 -0.92 -17.78 17.20
CA GLU A 313 -0.24 -16.49 17.14
C GLU A 313 -1.22 -15.39 17.49
N ILE A 314 -0.82 -14.54 18.42
CA ILE A 314 -1.51 -13.32 18.80
C ILE A 314 -0.72 -12.15 18.23
N GLN A 315 -1.43 -11.23 17.59
CA GLN A 315 -0.86 -10.00 17.08
C GLN A 315 -1.59 -8.81 17.64
N LEU A 316 -0.85 -7.84 18.17
CA LEU A 316 -1.37 -6.54 18.56
C LEU A 316 -0.92 -5.50 17.54
N ILE A 317 -1.82 -4.61 17.19
CA ILE A 317 -1.65 -3.60 16.15
C ILE A 317 -1.89 -2.24 16.79
N TYR A 318 -0.89 -1.36 16.73
CA TYR A 318 -0.99 0.00 17.22
C TYR A 318 -0.76 0.99 16.09
N ASN A 319 -1.64 1.98 15.98
CA ASN A 319 -1.58 2.97 14.91
C ASN A 319 -1.34 4.37 15.50
N LEU A 320 -0.11 4.91 15.41
CA LEU A 320 0.22 6.22 15.98
C LEU A 320 0.06 7.33 14.93
N LYS A 321 -0.90 8.25 15.16
CA LYS A 321 -1.05 9.47 14.35
C LYS A 321 0.27 10.26 14.29
N ARG A 322 0.45 11.00 13.20
CA ARG A 322 1.48 12.04 13.01
C ARG A 322 1.60 12.89 14.29
N LEU A 323 2.71 12.72 15.02
CA LEU A 323 3.02 13.49 16.24
C LEU A 323 3.00 15.01 16.00
N SER A 324 3.14 15.45 14.75
CA SER A 324 3.15 16.88 14.39
C SER A 324 1.78 17.59 14.44
N LYS A 325 0.71 16.94 14.92
CA LYS A 325 -0.62 17.57 15.13
C LYS A 325 -1.11 17.52 16.58
N ILE A 326 -0.27 17.16 17.55
CA ILE A 326 -0.67 17.11 18.97
C ILE A 326 -0.68 18.51 19.63
N ILE A 327 -0.25 19.57 18.93
CA ILE A 327 -0.32 20.95 19.44
C ILE A 327 -1.33 21.76 18.64
N THR A 328 -2.62 21.47 18.79
CA THR A 328 -3.78 22.37 18.70
C THR A 328 -5.05 21.52 18.67
N GLU A 329 -6.13 22.02 19.26
CA GLU A 329 -7.48 21.43 19.31
C GLU A 329 -7.80 20.62 20.57
N GLY A 330 -7.79 21.32 21.70
CA GLY A 330 -8.87 21.20 22.67
C GLY A 330 -10.10 21.95 22.15
N LYS A 331 -10.88 21.32 21.26
CA LYS A 331 -12.29 21.67 21.00
C LYS A 331 -13.00 20.40 20.56
N GLU A 332 -14.04 20.03 21.31
CA GLU A 332 -14.91 18.89 21.01
C GLU A 332 -15.64 19.11 19.69
N ASP A 333 -15.28 18.34 18.67
CA ASP A 333 -16.11 18.23 17.46
C ASP A 333 -17.23 17.23 17.70
N SER A 334 -18.42 17.74 18.03
CA SER A 334 -19.68 17.02 17.87
C SER A 334 -20.00 16.91 16.38
N VAL A 335 -19.48 15.87 15.72
CA VAL A 335 -19.83 15.57 14.33
C VAL A 335 -21.28 15.06 14.28
N LYS A 336 -22.21 15.90 13.80
CA LYS A 336 -23.52 15.45 13.34
C LYS A 336 -23.32 14.49 12.16
N VAL A 337 -23.84 13.28 12.31
CA VAL A 337 -23.96 12.31 11.21
C VAL A 337 -24.94 12.92 10.20
N VAL A 338 -24.43 13.32 9.04
CA VAL A 338 -25.27 13.61 7.87
C VAL A 338 -25.54 12.27 7.20
N ASP A 339 -26.78 11.84 7.31
CA ASP A 339 -27.31 10.67 6.61
C ASP A 339 -27.31 10.97 5.10
N SER A 340 -26.58 10.19 4.33
CA SER A 340 -26.39 10.40 2.89
C SER A 340 -27.18 9.36 2.08
N THR A 341 -28.48 9.22 2.35
CA THR A 341 -29.41 8.45 1.52
C THR A 341 -30.34 9.39 0.75
N VAL A 342 -29.81 10.15 -0.20
CA VAL A 342 -30.61 10.79 -1.27
C VAL A 342 -29.74 10.87 -2.53
N TYR A 343 -30.40 10.80 -3.69
CA TYR A 343 -29.99 11.01 -5.09
C TYR A 343 -30.02 9.72 -5.92
N ASP A 344 -31.17 9.47 -6.56
CA ASP A 344 -31.65 10.03 -7.85
C ASP A 344 -31.07 9.22 -9.00
N ASP A 345 -31.82 8.18 -9.36
CA ASP A 345 -31.73 7.46 -10.61
C ASP A 345 -32.20 8.39 -11.72
N ASP A 346 -31.27 8.95 -12.51
CA ASP A 346 -31.47 9.32 -13.91
C ASP A 346 -30.12 9.71 -14.52
N VAL A 347 -29.37 8.71 -15.00
CA VAL A 347 -28.24 8.93 -15.92
C VAL A 347 -28.60 8.33 -17.26
N VAL A 348 -29.05 9.20 -18.16
CA VAL A 348 -29.17 8.94 -19.60
C VAL A 348 -27.81 8.50 -20.13
N MET A 349 -27.77 7.32 -20.73
CA MET A 349 -26.58 6.76 -21.38
C MET A 349 -26.36 7.46 -22.73
N ASP A 350 -25.43 8.40 -22.79
CA ASP A 350 -24.93 8.92 -24.06
C ASP A 350 -24.08 7.85 -24.76
N THR A 351 -24.58 7.38 -25.90
CA THR A 351 -23.85 6.52 -26.83
C THR A 351 -22.71 7.32 -27.47
N VAL A 352 -21.46 6.94 -27.13
CA VAL A 352 -20.26 7.47 -27.78
C VAL A 352 -20.11 6.83 -29.16
N TYR A 353 -20.43 7.58 -30.21
CA TYR A 353 -19.96 7.30 -31.56
C TYR A 353 -18.47 7.64 -31.65
N VAL A 354 -17.65 6.68 -32.07
CA VAL A 354 -16.25 6.91 -32.43
C VAL A 354 -16.21 7.18 -33.93
N ASP A 355 -16.18 8.46 -34.30
CA ASP A 355 -15.83 8.87 -35.65
C ASP A 355 -14.30 8.97 -35.75
N ASP A 356 -13.71 8.03 -36.48
CA ASP A 356 -12.34 8.13 -36.99
C ASP A 356 -12.30 9.22 -38.07
N THR A 357 -11.95 10.44 -37.67
CA THR A 357 -11.52 11.47 -38.61
C THR A 357 -10.20 12.10 -38.15
N LEU A 358 -9.14 11.78 -38.92
CA LEU A 358 -7.87 12.51 -38.92
C LEU A 358 -8.12 13.96 -39.40
N SER A 359 -8.57 14.82 -38.48
CA SER A 359 -8.57 16.26 -38.71
C SER A 359 -7.17 16.80 -38.43
N LEU A 360 -6.53 17.36 -39.46
CA LEU A 360 -5.36 18.22 -39.34
C LEU A 360 -5.60 19.23 -38.21
N SER A 361 -4.87 19.08 -37.10
CA SER A 361 -5.00 19.92 -35.92
C SER A 361 -4.72 21.37 -36.32
N LYS A 362 -5.77 22.19 -36.36
CA LYS A 362 -5.62 23.64 -36.27
C LYS A 362 -4.76 23.91 -35.04
N ILE A 363 -3.67 24.65 -35.23
CA ILE A 363 -2.85 25.16 -34.14
C ILE A 363 -3.77 26.08 -33.32
N GLU A 364 -4.40 25.56 -32.27
CA GLU A 364 -5.14 26.36 -31.32
C GLU A 364 -4.12 27.24 -30.59
N GLU A 365 -4.33 28.56 -30.59
CA GLU A 365 -3.48 29.45 -29.80
C GLU A 365 -3.51 29.00 -28.33
N PRO A 366 -2.36 28.89 -27.66
CA PRO A 366 -2.30 28.40 -26.29
C PRO A 366 -3.03 29.35 -25.34
N ASP A 367 -3.65 28.79 -24.31
CA ASP A 367 -4.21 29.55 -23.20
C ASP A 367 -3.11 30.36 -22.51
N LEU A 368 -3.42 31.61 -22.15
CA LEU A 368 -2.49 32.45 -21.44
C LEU A 368 -2.91 32.56 -19.97
N ILE A 369 -2.02 32.16 -19.06
CA ILE A 369 -2.18 32.36 -17.61
C ILE A 369 -1.41 33.62 -17.25
N VAL A 370 -2.08 34.57 -16.61
CA VAL A 370 -1.50 35.87 -16.28
C VAL A 370 -1.82 36.24 -14.85
N HIS A 371 -0.82 36.68 -14.10
CA HIS A 371 -1.00 37.22 -12.77
C HIS A 371 -1.20 38.74 -12.84
N PRO A 372 -2.24 39.32 -12.20
CA PRO A 372 -2.58 40.73 -12.36
C PRO A 372 -1.41 41.67 -12.01
N ASP A 373 -0.67 41.36 -10.95
CA ASP A 373 0.46 42.19 -10.50
C ASP A 373 1.69 42.16 -11.44
N THR A 374 1.74 41.23 -12.38
CA THR A 374 2.88 41.04 -13.31
C THR A 374 2.62 41.59 -14.71
N LEU A 375 1.44 42.16 -14.95
CA LEU A 375 1.05 42.69 -16.25
C LEU A 375 1.82 43.97 -16.59
N THR A 376 2.67 43.90 -17.59
CA THR A 376 3.30 45.07 -18.22
C THR A 376 2.35 45.71 -19.24
N GLU A 377 2.42 47.04 -19.43
CA GLU A 377 1.58 47.76 -20.43
C GLU A 377 1.63 47.15 -21.84
N PRO A 378 2.80 46.73 -22.38
CA PRO A 378 2.84 46.05 -23.67
C PRO A 378 2.02 44.75 -23.70
N THR A 379 1.94 44.03 -22.58
CA THR A 379 1.16 42.79 -22.46
C THR A 379 -0.34 43.11 -22.36
N ARG A 380 -0.72 44.17 -21.63
CA ARG A 380 -2.11 44.67 -21.60
C ARG A 380 -2.60 45.03 -22.98
N ILE A 381 -1.80 45.77 -23.76
CA ILE A 381 -2.13 46.15 -25.14
C ILE A 381 -2.34 44.89 -26.02
N LYS A 382 -1.45 43.90 -25.94
CA LYS A 382 -1.60 42.63 -26.68
C LYS A 382 -2.86 41.86 -26.30
N LEU A 383 -3.19 41.81 -25.01
CA LEU A 383 -4.40 41.15 -24.52
C LEU A 383 -5.68 41.88 -24.96
N ARG A 384 -5.67 43.21 -25.00
CA ARG A 384 -6.80 44.02 -25.51
C ARG A 384 -7.02 43.86 -27.02
N GLN A 385 -5.94 43.71 -27.79
CA GLN A 385 -6.01 43.55 -29.24
C GLN A 385 -6.52 42.16 -29.66
N LYS A 386 -6.30 41.14 -28.84
CA LYS A 386 -6.75 39.77 -29.11
C LYS A 386 -8.14 39.53 -28.48
N LYS A 387 -9.03 38.85 -29.22
CA LYS A 387 -10.35 38.47 -28.71
C LYS A 387 -10.24 37.28 -27.74
N TYR A 388 -9.93 37.57 -26.47
CA TYR A 388 -9.93 36.58 -25.40
C TYR A 388 -11.22 36.65 -24.57
N ILE A 389 -11.63 35.52 -24.01
CA ILE A 389 -12.52 35.47 -22.85
C ILE A 389 -11.64 35.29 -21.62
N SER A 390 -11.70 36.25 -20.71
CA SER A 390 -10.92 36.27 -19.48
C SER A 390 -11.72 35.70 -18.31
N TYR A 391 -11.09 34.79 -17.56
CA TYR A 391 -11.64 34.18 -16.36
C TYR A 391 -10.81 34.59 -15.15
N VAL A 392 -11.44 35.10 -14.10
CA VAL A 392 -10.75 35.38 -12.82
C VAL A 392 -10.80 34.12 -11.96
N VAL A 393 -9.68 33.40 -11.91
CA VAL A 393 -9.54 32.10 -11.24
C VAL A 393 -9.01 32.30 -9.83
N VAL A 394 -9.73 31.76 -8.84
CA VAL A 394 -9.41 31.84 -7.40
C VAL A 394 -8.94 30.50 -6.84
N GLY A 395 -8.79 29.49 -7.69
CA GLY A 395 -8.21 28.20 -7.33
C GLY A 395 -8.30 27.17 -8.45
N ALA A 396 -7.32 26.27 -8.53
CA ALA A 396 -7.31 25.14 -9.45
C ALA A 396 -7.11 23.83 -8.69
N PHE A 397 -7.98 22.84 -8.95
CA PHE A 397 -8.01 21.59 -8.21
C PHE A 397 -7.96 20.39 -9.15
N MET A 398 -7.19 19.35 -8.81
CA MET A 398 -7.20 18.09 -9.57
C MET A 398 -8.48 17.28 -9.36
N VAL A 399 -9.19 17.49 -8.23
CA VAL A 399 -10.37 16.72 -7.82
C VAL A 399 -11.59 17.63 -7.75
N LYS A 400 -12.67 17.27 -8.46
CA LYS A 400 -13.91 18.07 -8.54
C LYS A 400 -14.50 18.43 -7.17
N GLY A 401 -14.54 17.47 -6.24
CA GLY A 401 -15.09 17.70 -4.90
C GLY A 401 -14.36 18.79 -4.10
N ASN A 402 -13.06 19.00 -4.34
CA ASN A 402 -12.31 20.10 -3.72
C ASN A 402 -12.70 21.46 -4.32
N ALA A 403 -12.91 21.52 -5.65
CA ALA A 403 -13.41 22.72 -6.32
C ALA A 403 -14.82 23.09 -5.84
N GLU A 404 -15.73 22.11 -5.70
CA GLU A 404 -17.08 22.32 -5.16
C GLU A 404 -17.06 22.78 -3.70
N ARG A 405 -16.12 22.26 -2.90
CA ARG A 405 -15.89 22.77 -1.54
C ARG A 405 -15.46 24.24 -1.57
N GLN A 406 -14.53 24.62 -2.44
CA GLN A 406 -14.07 26.01 -2.56
C GLN A 406 -15.21 26.96 -2.96
N VAL A 407 -16.06 26.57 -3.92
CA VAL A 407 -17.25 27.36 -4.31
C VAL A 407 -18.17 27.60 -3.11
N ARG A 408 -18.44 26.57 -2.30
CA ARG A 408 -19.26 26.71 -1.09
C ARG A 408 -18.63 27.63 -0.04
N LEU A 409 -17.31 27.57 0.14
CA LEU A 409 -16.57 28.44 1.06
C LEU A 409 -16.66 29.90 0.61
N LEU A 410 -16.42 30.18 -0.67
CA LEU A 410 -16.53 31.53 -1.24
C LEU A 410 -17.94 32.11 -1.06
N LYS A 411 -18.98 31.29 -1.29
CA LYS A 411 -20.36 31.73 -1.08
C LYS A 411 -20.69 31.95 0.40
N ARG A 412 -20.21 31.08 1.29
CA ARG A 412 -20.52 31.16 2.73
C ARG A 412 -19.76 32.28 3.44
N ASP A 413 -18.47 32.42 3.18
CA ASP A 413 -17.56 33.27 3.96
C ASP A 413 -17.48 34.69 3.38
N ASN A 414 -17.71 34.85 2.07
CA ASN A 414 -17.57 36.13 1.38
C ASN A 414 -18.79 36.53 0.56
N ASN A 415 -19.84 35.70 0.48
CA ASN A 415 -21.00 35.88 -0.39
C ASN A 415 -20.63 36.05 -1.89
N ILE A 416 -19.57 35.38 -2.33
CA ILE A 416 -19.09 35.42 -3.72
C ILE A 416 -19.66 34.23 -4.48
N ASP A 417 -20.31 34.50 -5.62
CA ASP A 417 -20.76 33.46 -6.54
C ASP A 417 -19.61 33.02 -7.45
N ALA A 418 -19.29 31.74 -7.41
CA ALA A 418 -18.20 31.14 -8.19
C ALA A 418 -18.70 29.94 -9.00
N LYS A 419 -18.10 29.72 -10.17
CA LYS A 419 -18.39 28.62 -11.09
C LYS A 419 -17.16 27.75 -11.30
N ILE A 420 -17.38 26.49 -11.69
CA ILE A 420 -16.31 25.51 -11.95
C ILE A 420 -16.19 25.29 -13.45
N ARG A 421 -14.96 25.31 -13.97
CA ARG A 421 -14.65 24.94 -15.35
C ARG A 421 -13.52 23.91 -15.39
N PHE A 422 -13.73 22.80 -16.10
CA PHE A 422 -12.67 21.82 -16.31
C PHE A 422 -11.83 22.19 -17.53
N ARG A 423 -10.52 22.37 -17.36
CA ARG A 423 -9.58 22.67 -18.45
C ARG A 423 -8.16 22.23 -18.10
N SER A 424 -7.44 21.69 -19.08
CA SER A 424 -6.03 21.27 -18.95
C SER A 424 -5.78 20.31 -17.77
N GLY A 425 -6.75 19.45 -17.45
CA GLY A 425 -6.65 18.47 -16.35
C GLY A 425 -6.99 19.01 -14.96
N TYR A 426 -7.42 20.26 -14.83
CA TYR A 426 -7.79 20.89 -13.56
C TYR A 426 -9.23 21.43 -13.58
N TYR A 427 -9.87 21.41 -12.41
CA TYR A 427 -11.13 22.08 -12.13
C TYR A 427 -10.82 23.49 -11.60
N ASN A 428 -10.93 24.48 -12.48
CA ASN A 428 -10.69 25.88 -12.17
C ASN A 428 -11.96 26.51 -11.59
N VAL A 429 -11.86 27.06 -10.38
CA VAL A 429 -12.91 27.84 -9.73
C VAL A 429 -12.72 29.29 -10.12
N HIS A 430 -13.70 29.88 -10.79
CA HIS A 430 -13.65 31.26 -11.26
C HIS A 430 -14.86 32.06 -10.80
N VAL A 431 -14.66 33.36 -10.55
CA VAL A 431 -15.69 34.29 -10.03
C VAL A 431 -16.26 35.21 -11.10
N LEU A 432 -15.53 35.38 -12.21
CA LEU A 432 -15.93 36.22 -13.33
C LEU A 432 -15.54 35.57 -14.65
N GLU A 433 -16.42 35.73 -15.64
CA GLU A 433 -16.19 35.45 -17.06
C GLU A 433 -16.57 36.72 -17.84
N THR A 434 -15.61 37.35 -18.52
CA THR A 434 -15.82 38.59 -19.27
C THR A 434 -14.93 38.64 -20.52
N GLU A 435 -15.36 39.39 -21.54
CA GLU A 435 -14.53 39.71 -22.71
C GLU A 435 -13.60 40.91 -22.45
N SER A 436 -13.82 41.65 -21.36
CA SER A 436 -13.01 42.80 -20.98
C SER A 436 -11.85 42.40 -20.08
N THR A 437 -10.63 42.40 -20.64
CA THR A 437 -9.40 42.14 -19.87
C THR A 437 -9.24 43.12 -18.70
N ASP A 438 -9.63 44.38 -18.87
CA ASP A 438 -9.49 45.42 -17.84
C ASP A 438 -10.44 45.18 -16.66
N GLU A 439 -11.66 44.70 -16.95
CA GLU A 439 -12.63 44.30 -15.93
C GLU A 439 -12.13 43.07 -15.16
N ALA A 440 -11.63 42.07 -15.88
CA ALA A 440 -11.04 40.88 -15.27
C ALA A 440 -9.83 41.21 -14.39
N GLU A 441 -8.94 42.12 -14.81
CA GLU A 441 -7.79 42.58 -14.02
C GLU A 441 -8.25 43.28 -12.74
N LYS A 442 -9.23 44.19 -12.84
CA LYS A 442 -9.78 44.90 -11.67
C LYS A 442 -10.39 43.93 -10.66
N VAL A 443 -11.19 42.96 -11.11
CA VAL A 443 -11.82 41.96 -10.24
C VAL A 443 -10.78 41.00 -9.66
N ALA A 444 -9.74 40.62 -10.41
CA ALA A 444 -8.65 39.79 -9.88
C ALA A 444 -7.94 40.49 -8.70
N ILE A 445 -7.61 41.77 -8.83
CA ILE A 445 -6.99 42.57 -7.76
C ILE A 445 -7.93 42.70 -6.54
N GLU A 446 -9.22 42.90 -6.78
CA GLU A 446 -10.22 42.94 -5.70
C GLU A 446 -10.31 41.60 -4.95
N MET A 447 -10.31 40.49 -5.67
CA MET A 447 -10.33 39.15 -5.08
C MET A 447 -9.07 38.85 -4.27
N GLN A 448 -7.88 39.26 -4.74
CA GLN A 448 -6.65 39.11 -3.96
C GLN A 448 -6.75 39.83 -2.60
N LYS A 449 -7.36 41.02 -2.58
CA LYS A 449 -7.57 41.79 -1.34
C LYS A 449 -8.57 41.12 -0.40
N ILE A 450 -9.70 40.63 -0.94
CA ILE A 450 -10.76 39.99 -0.14
C ILE A 450 -10.26 38.66 0.46
N LEU A 451 -9.60 37.84 -0.35
CA LEU A 451 -9.12 36.52 0.06
C LEU A 451 -7.80 36.59 0.85
N LYS A 452 -7.11 37.73 0.81
CA LYS A 452 -5.74 37.90 1.33
C LYS A 452 -4.80 36.83 0.78
N ASP A 453 -5.00 36.49 -0.49
CA ASP A 453 -4.34 35.38 -1.17
C ASP A 453 -3.82 35.83 -2.53
N ASN A 454 -2.52 35.68 -2.73
CA ASN A 454 -1.85 36.01 -3.98
C ASN A 454 -1.96 34.87 -5.02
N THR A 455 -2.81 33.88 -4.80
CA THR A 455 -3.07 32.80 -5.76
C THR A 455 -4.25 33.08 -6.70
N VAL A 456 -4.77 34.31 -6.74
CA VAL A 456 -5.75 34.70 -7.76
C VAL A 456 -5.01 35.05 -9.06
N TRP A 457 -5.44 34.45 -10.17
CA TRP A 457 -4.87 34.74 -11.50
C TRP A 457 -5.96 34.84 -12.57
N MET A 458 -5.59 35.39 -13.72
CA MET A 458 -6.43 35.45 -14.90
C MET A 458 -6.08 34.34 -15.87
N LEU A 459 -7.10 33.64 -16.37
CA LEU A 459 -6.98 32.69 -17.47
C LEU A 459 -7.61 33.32 -18.71
N CYS A 460 -6.81 33.63 -19.73
CA CYS A 460 -7.27 34.20 -20.99
C CYS A 460 -7.37 33.10 -22.06
N VAL A 461 -8.60 32.82 -22.50
CA VAL A 461 -8.91 31.77 -23.46
C VAL A 461 -9.30 32.38 -24.80
N PRO A 462 -8.66 32.00 -25.94
CA PRO A 462 -9.02 32.57 -27.23
C PRO A 462 -10.50 32.35 -27.53
N LYS A 463 -11.23 33.41 -27.91
CA LYS A 463 -12.62 33.29 -28.36
C LYS A 463 -12.62 32.48 -29.66
N LYS A 464 -13.33 31.35 -29.68
CA LYS A 464 -13.53 30.62 -30.93
C LYS A 464 -14.24 31.56 -31.91
N PRO A 465 -13.80 31.66 -33.17
CA PRO A 465 -14.50 32.48 -34.15
C PRO A 465 -15.94 31.99 -34.18
N ASP A 466 -16.89 32.92 -34.06
CA ASP A 466 -18.31 32.60 -34.14
C ASP A 466 -18.50 31.75 -35.40
N LYS A 467 -19.03 30.53 -35.23
CA LYS A 467 -19.43 29.71 -36.39
C LYS A 467 -20.42 30.59 -37.13
N LYS A 468 -20.02 31.13 -38.29
CA LYS A 468 -20.96 31.76 -39.21
C LYS A 468 -22.03 30.70 -39.48
N GLU A 469 -23.22 30.92 -38.95
CA GLU A 469 -24.40 30.10 -39.24
C GLU A 469 -24.72 30.12 -40.74
#